data_AF-A0A0B2W4N1-F1
#
_entry.id   AF-A0A0B2W4N1-F1
#
_cell.length_a   1.000
_cell.length_b   1.000
_cell.length_c   1.000
_cell.angle_alpha   90.00
_cell.angle_beta   90.00
_cell.angle_gamma   90.00
#
_symmetry.space_group_name_H-M   'P 1'
#
loop_
_entity.id
_entity.type
_entity.pdbx_description
1 polymer ?
#
loop_
_entity_poly.entity_id
_entity_poly.type
_entity_poly.pdbx_seq_one_letter_code
_entity_poly.pdbx_strand_id
1 'polypeptide(L)'
;MNTSISGYSLGCVLLLVIIQRCSLLRLKRDFMYVSEVNATNPNCFQDCNDVWKKSFEIEFGMNVTDFYDFPLHPAILDRKGYLLYCNISEIRTQCYIDGCGDQSADRVFSPSNFLCKFKREHFLEARKCLEKTEPLTFLKCDQSCHVEAMKNVEKQERATLGKVFTKTEKNKYERELDLLCTFQSCYKGCEQEIVRESCERTEAESALLLISQYVTWHASDIYDWHILSESMKSFPSSCQRIVISPTNSDPIIRIMNGIP
;
A
#
# COMPACT_ATOMS: atom_id res chain seq x y z
N MET A 1 53.13 -35.35 9.04
CA MET A 1 52.65 -34.21 9.84
C MET A 1 52.11 -33.17 8.87
N ASN A 2 50.79 -33.13 8.69
CA ASN A 2 50.10 -32.18 7.82
C ASN A 2 49.59 -31.01 8.67
N THR A 3 49.88 -29.78 8.26
CA THR A 3 49.07 -28.61 8.63
C THR A 3 48.80 -27.79 7.38
N SER A 4 47.57 -27.91 6.88
CA SER A 4 46.95 -27.00 5.92
C SER A 4 46.07 -26.06 6.73
N ILE A 5 46.37 -24.75 6.71
CA ILE A 5 45.53 -23.72 7.32
C ILE A 5 44.60 -23.20 6.23
N SER A 6 43.33 -23.53 6.45
CA SER A 6 42.16 -23.25 5.61
C SER A 6 41.86 -21.75 5.53
N GLY A 7 42.01 -21.19 4.33
CA GLY A 7 41.59 -19.84 3.98
C GLY A 7 40.10 -19.79 3.65
N TYR A 8 39.25 -19.62 4.66
CA TYR A 8 37.86 -19.20 4.47
C TYR A 8 37.47 -18.23 5.57
N SER A 9 37.57 -16.92 5.30
CA SER A 9 36.88 -15.93 6.16
C SER A 9 36.55 -14.62 5.44
N LEU A 10 37.25 -14.24 4.37
CA LEU A 10 36.95 -12.99 3.67
C LEU A 10 35.81 -13.09 2.64
N GLY A 11 35.50 -14.28 2.12
CA GLY A 11 34.50 -14.46 1.05
C GLY A 11 33.04 -14.34 1.50
N CYS A 12 32.71 -14.76 2.73
CA CYS A 12 31.33 -14.70 3.22
C CYS A 12 30.89 -13.30 3.64
N VAL A 13 31.80 -12.46 4.11
CA VAL A 13 31.46 -11.09 4.53
C VAL A 13 31.16 -10.21 3.30
N LEU A 14 31.86 -10.40 2.17
CA LEU A 14 31.56 -9.68 0.95
C LEU A 14 30.22 -10.08 0.31
N LEU A 15 29.79 -11.35 0.44
CA LEU A 15 28.51 -11.79 -0.10
C LEU A 15 27.30 -11.20 0.64
N LEU A 16 27.41 -11.03 1.96
CA LEU A 16 26.35 -10.38 2.77
C LEU A 16 26.20 -8.89 2.45
N VAL A 17 27.30 -8.20 2.17
CA VAL A 17 27.28 -6.76 1.82
C VAL A 17 26.73 -6.52 0.39
N ILE A 18 26.84 -7.49 -0.51
CA ILE A 18 26.28 -7.39 -1.87
C ILE A 18 24.75 -7.60 -1.87
N ILE A 19 24.21 -8.42 -0.97
CA ILE A 19 22.75 -8.59 -0.81
C ILE A 19 22.10 -7.29 -0.29
N GLN A 20 22.88 -6.43 0.37
CA GLN A 20 22.42 -5.16 0.92
C GLN A 20 22.27 -4.03 -0.11
N ARG A 21 22.52 -4.31 -1.41
CA ARG A 21 22.23 -3.41 -2.54
C ARG A 21 20.99 -3.80 -3.36
N CYS A 22 20.03 -4.50 -2.75
CA CYS A 22 18.67 -4.52 -3.29
C CYS A 22 17.92 -3.25 -2.88
N SER A 23 18.30 -2.12 -3.45
CA SER A 23 17.33 -1.06 -3.77
C SER A 23 16.48 -1.54 -4.95
N LEU A 24 15.83 -2.69 -4.80
CA LEU A 24 14.73 -3.10 -5.66
C LEU A 24 13.64 -2.07 -5.41
N LEU A 25 13.31 -1.28 -6.44
CA LEU A 25 12.27 -0.27 -6.38
C LEU A 25 11.01 -0.90 -5.77
N ARG A 26 10.73 -0.60 -4.50
CA ARG A 26 9.50 -1.01 -3.81
C ARG A 26 8.31 -0.52 -4.63
N LEU A 27 7.28 -1.36 -4.75
CA LEU A 27 6.02 -0.96 -5.39
C LEU A 27 5.42 0.14 -4.53
N LYS A 28 5.34 1.36 -5.04
CA LYS A 28 4.71 2.52 -4.39
C LYS A 28 3.19 2.42 -4.62
N ARG A 29 2.34 2.94 -3.72
CA ARG A 29 0.98 2.35 -3.53
C ARG A 29 -0.18 3.32 -3.32
N ASP A 30 0.09 4.61 -3.19
CA ASP A 30 -0.95 5.65 -3.25
C ASP A 30 -0.74 6.39 -4.58
N PHE A 31 -1.55 6.03 -5.58
CA PHE A 31 -1.54 6.62 -6.92
C PHE A 31 -2.91 7.22 -7.17
N MET A 32 -2.92 8.39 -7.76
CA MET A 32 -4.16 9.07 -8.08
C MET A 32 -4.23 9.28 -9.59
N TYR A 33 -5.40 9.04 -10.17
CA TYR A 33 -5.67 9.38 -11.56
C TYR A 33 -6.69 10.51 -11.62
N VAL A 34 -6.38 11.56 -12.37
CA VAL A 34 -7.29 12.68 -12.65
C VAL A 34 -7.76 12.59 -14.09
N SER A 35 -9.06 12.40 -14.28
CA SER A 35 -9.68 12.41 -15.59
C SER A 35 -9.94 13.85 -16.05
N GLU A 36 -9.78 14.13 -17.35
CA GLU A 36 -10.14 15.42 -17.94
C GLU A 36 -11.65 15.70 -17.85
N VAL A 37 -12.48 14.67 -17.60
CA VAL A 37 -13.94 14.76 -17.51
C VAL A 37 -14.37 15.57 -16.29
N ASN A 38 -13.57 15.58 -15.22
CA ASN A 38 -13.89 16.30 -13.98
C ASN A 38 -13.33 17.73 -13.92
N ALA A 39 -12.70 18.21 -15.01
CA ALA A 39 -12.07 19.55 -15.11
C ALA A 39 -11.11 19.91 -13.95
N THR A 40 -10.62 18.92 -13.21
CA THR A 40 -9.82 19.11 -12.02
C THR A 40 -8.35 19.24 -12.41
N ASN A 41 -7.64 20.22 -11.84
CA ASN A 41 -6.24 20.49 -12.20
C ASN A 41 -5.32 19.42 -11.60
N PRO A 42 -4.71 18.52 -12.41
CA PRO A 42 -3.83 17.47 -11.89
C PRO A 42 -2.61 18.02 -11.15
N ASN A 43 -2.15 19.22 -11.50
CA ASN A 43 -1.04 19.87 -10.80
C ASN A 43 -1.43 20.26 -9.37
N CYS A 44 -2.68 20.65 -9.11
CA CYS A 44 -3.12 20.98 -7.76
C CYS A 44 -2.95 19.79 -6.80
N PHE A 45 -3.42 18.61 -7.21
CA PHE A 45 -3.26 17.42 -6.38
C PHE A 45 -1.81 16.97 -6.28
N GLN A 46 -1.00 17.19 -7.33
CA GLN A 46 0.43 16.91 -7.27
C GLN A 46 1.12 17.81 -6.24
N ASP A 47 0.77 19.10 -6.20
CA ASP A 47 1.28 20.06 -5.22
C ASP A 47 0.88 19.67 -3.79
N CYS A 48 -0.38 19.28 -3.56
CA CYS A 48 -0.83 18.76 -2.26
C CYS A 48 -0.04 17.49 -1.84
N ASN A 49 0.20 16.57 -2.78
CA ASN A 49 1.03 15.39 -2.53
C ASN A 49 2.48 15.75 -2.21
N ASP A 50 3.04 16.75 -2.87
CA ASP A 50 4.43 17.16 -2.66
C ASP A 50 4.62 17.92 -1.33
N VAL A 51 3.61 18.68 -0.89
CA VAL A 51 3.58 19.24 0.47
C VAL A 51 3.55 18.11 1.51
N TRP A 52 2.67 17.12 1.32
CA TRP A 52 2.60 15.96 2.23
C TRP A 52 3.93 15.20 2.29
N LYS A 53 4.58 14.94 1.15
CA LYS A 53 5.90 14.28 1.11
C LYS A 53 6.94 15.04 1.92
N LYS A 54 7.03 16.35 1.74
CA LYS A 54 7.98 17.19 2.50
C LYS A 54 7.70 17.14 3.99
N SER A 55 6.43 17.28 4.39
CA SER A 55 6.04 17.18 5.80
C SER A 55 6.35 15.80 6.37
N PHE A 56 6.07 14.72 5.62
CA PHE A 56 6.40 13.36 6.01
C PHE A 56 7.91 13.19 6.25
N GLU A 57 8.74 13.63 5.29
CA GLU A 57 10.19 13.48 5.39
C GLU A 57 10.79 14.24 6.58
N ILE A 58 10.25 15.43 6.89
CA ILE A 58 10.67 16.24 8.04
C ILE A 58 10.24 15.58 9.36
N GLU A 59 8.98 15.20 9.47
CA GLU A 59 8.38 14.74 10.74
C GLU A 59 8.85 13.33 11.12
N PHE A 60 9.02 12.44 10.13
CA PHE A 60 9.50 11.08 10.35
C PHE A 60 11.03 10.95 10.23
N GLY A 61 11.72 11.96 9.71
CA GLY A 61 13.17 11.91 9.49
C GLY A 61 13.59 10.77 8.55
N MET A 62 12.71 10.37 7.61
CA MET A 62 12.93 9.26 6.68
C MET A 62 12.54 9.70 5.25
N ASN A 63 13.19 9.14 4.23
CA ASN A 63 12.80 9.44 2.86
C ASN A 63 11.45 8.77 2.53
N VAL A 64 10.58 9.48 1.81
CA VAL A 64 9.29 8.92 1.39
C VAL A 64 9.43 7.69 0.48
N THR A 65 10.58 7.52 -0.18
CA THR A 65 10.87 6.31 -0.97
C THR A 65 11.04 5.05 -0.15
N ASP A 66 11.38 5.20 1.13
CA ASP A 66 11.57 4.08 2.05
C ASP A 66 10.25 3.68 2.74
N PHE A 67 9.26 4.58 2.73
CA PHE A 67 7.95 4.37 3.31
C PHE A 67 7.02 3.51 2.43
N TYR A 68 6.11 2.77 3.07
CA TYR A 68 5.05 2.01 2.41
C TYR A 68 3.76 2.04 3.23
N ASP A 69 2.65 2.41 2.60
CA ASP A 69 1.33 2.36 3.23
C ASP A 69 0.81 0.93 3.42
N PHE A 70 1.13 0.04 2.49
CA PHE A 70 0.80 -1.39 2.59
C PHE A 70 2.11 -2.18 2.60
N PRO A 71 2.30 -3.15 3.51
CA PRO A 71 1.36 -3.67 4.51
C PRO A 71 1.47 -2.98 5.86
N LEU A 72 1.64 -1.65 5.85
CA LEU A 72 1.84 -0.76 7.01
C LEU A 72 3.29 -0.75 7.51
N HIS A 73 4.00 0.34 7.21
CA HIS A 73 5.38 0.56 7.65
C HIS A 73 5.49 0.61 9.19
N PRO A 74 6.56 0.08 9.81
CA PRO A 74 6.80 0.15 11.26
C PRO A 74 6.62 1.55 11.86
N ALA A 75 7.05 2.57 11.12
CA ALA A 75 6.92 3.98 11.50
C ALA A 75 5.47 4.42 11.79
N ILE A 76 4.45 3.72 11.30
CA ILE A 76 3.04 4.03 11.61
C ILE A 76 2.39 2.96 12.49
N LEU A 77 3.12 1.91 12.87
CA LEU A 77 2.65 0.85 13.76
C LEU A 77 2.83 1.19 15.23
N ASP A 78 3.59 2.22 15.62
CA ASP A 78 3.55 2.74 16.98
C ASP A 78 2.48 3.85 17.13
N ARG A 79 1.99 4.09 18.35
CA ARG A 79 0.90 5.06 18.58
C ARG A 79 1.29 6.50 18.20
N LYS A 80 2.54 6.91 18.46
CA LYS A 80 3.00 8.27 18.16
C LYS A 80 3.14 8.44 16.65
N GLY A 81 3.78 7.48 15.98
CA GLY A 81 3.90 7.43 14.53
C GLY A 81 2.55 7.44 13.82
N TYR A 82 1.60 6.63 14.29
CA TYR A 82 0.23 6.63 13.78
C TYR A 82 -0.45 8.00 13.87
N LEU A 83 -0.43 8.63 15.05
CA LEU A 83 -1.06 9.94 15.24
C LEU A 83 -0.43 11.02 14.35
N LEU A 84 0.90 10.97 14.20
CA LEU A 84 1.63 11.87 13.33
C LEU A 84 1.25 11.67 11.86
N TYR A 85 1.23 10.42 11.38
CA TYR A 85 0.80 10.05 10.03
C TYR A 85 -0.62 10.52 9.75
N CYS A 86 -1.55 10.33 10.70
CA CYS A 86 -2.92 10.80 10.54
C CYS A 86 -3.02 12.32 10.47
N ASN A 87 -2.27 13.04 11.31
CA ASN A 87 -2.27 14.50 11.30
C ASN A 87 -1.78 15.08 9.97
N ILE A 88 -0.62 14.62 9.47
CA ILE A 88 -0.08 15.11 8.19
C ILE A 88 -0.96 14.70 7.01
N SER A 89 -1.59 13.52 7.08
CA SER A 89 -2.47 13.05 6.02
C SER A 89 -3.81 13.78 5.98
N GLU A 90 -4.32 14.22 7.14
CA GLU A 90 -5.51 15.07 7.20
C GLU A 90 -5.26 16.42 6.50
N ILE A 91 -4.08 17.02 6.69
CA ILE A 91 -3.69 18.26 5.98
C ILE A 91 -3.70 18.04 4.46
N ARG A 92 -3.24 16.87 3.99
CA ARG A 92 -3.28 16.50 2.56
C ARG A 92 -4.73 16.38 2.07
N THR A 93 -5.57 15.66 2.80
CA THR A 93 -7.00 15.52 2.46
C THR A 93 -7.69 16.87 2.41
N GLN A 94 -7.43 17.76 3.37
CA GLN A 94 -7.98 19.11 3.36
C GLN A 94 -7.48 19.95 2.19
N CYS A 95 -6.21 19.78 1.78
CA CYS A 95 -5.66 20.41 0.58
C CYS A 95 -6.41 19.98 -0.70
N TYR A 96 -6.81 18.72 -0.81
CA TYR A 96 -7.65 18.26 -1.92
C TYR A 96 -9.03 18.91 -1.92
N ILE A 97 -9.66 19.03 -0.75
CA ILE A 97 -11.00 19.61 -0.59
C ILE A 97 -11.00 21.11 -0.89
N ASP A 98 -10.17 21.86 -0.17
CA ASP A 98 -10.18 23.33 -0.21
C ASP A 98 -9.33 23.87 -1.37
N GLY A 99 -8.18 23.24 -1.62
CA GLY A 99 -7.23 23.68 -2.64
C GLY A 99 -7.60 23.20 -4.04
N CYS A 100 -8.06 21.95 -4.16
CA CYS A 100 -8.36 21.34 -5.47
C CYS A 100 -9.86 21.19 -5.76
N GLY A 101 -10.73 21.55 -4.81
CA GLY A 101 -12.19 21.51 -4.97
C GLY A 101 -12.78 20.10 -4.93
N ASP A 102 -12.03 19.09 -4.50
CA ASP A 102 -12.52 17.71 -4.41
C ASP A 102 -13.24 17.46 -3.07
N GLN A 103 -14.54 17.75 -3.08
CA GLN A 103 -15.42 17.55 -1.92
C GLN A 103 -15.65 16.07 -1.57
N SER A 104 -15.13 15.13 -2.36
CA SER A 104 -15.23 13.69 -2.09
C SER A 104 -13.98 13.11 -1.41
N ALA A 105 -12.88 13.87 -1.35
CA ALA A 105 -11.57 13.39 -0.91
C ALA A 105 -11.56 12.75 0.49
N ASP A 106 -12.48 13.14 1.38
CA ASP A 106 -12.59 12.61 2.74
C ASP A 106 -13.46 11.35 2.85
N ARG A 107 -14.11 10.94 1.76
CA ARG A 107 -15.07 9.82 1.68
C ARG A 107 -14.59 8.67 0.79
N VAL A 108 -13.61 8.93 -0.08
CA VAL A 108 -13.00 7.92 -0.95
C VAL A 108 -11.90 7.16 -0.24
N PHE A 109 -11.55 5.98 -0.76
CA PHE A 109 -10.43 5.24 -0.21
C PHE A 109 -9.12 6.00 -0.43
N SER A 110 -8.37 6.15 0.64
CA SER A 110 -6.92 6.34 0.62
C SER A 110 -6.37 5.54 1.80
N PRO A 111 -5.09 5.14 1.78
CA PRO A 111 -4.50 4.43 2.91
C PRO A 111 -4.69 5.20 4.23
N SER A 112 -4.51 6.51 4.18
CA SER A 112 -4.73 7.40 5.31
C SER A 112 -6.20 7.47 5.74
N ASN A 113 -7.16 7.63 4.82
CA ASN A 113 -8.58 7.65 5.19
C ASN A 113 -9.01 6.33 5.82
N PHE A 114 -8.54 5.20 5.27
CA PHE A 114 -8.82 3.88 5.81
C PHE A 114 -8.35 3.76 7.26
N LEU A 115 -7.08 4.07 7.54
CA LEU A 115 -6.49 3.90 8.87
C LEU A 115 -6.90 4.97 9.89
N CYS A 116 -7.02 6.22 9.45
CA CYS A 116 -7.19 7.37 10.34
C CYS A 116 -8.66 7.74 10.59
N LYS A 117 -9.55 7.39 9.66
CA LYS A 117 -10.97 7.76 9.69
C LYS A 117 -11.90 6.55 9.71
N PHE A 118 -11.80 5.65 8.74
CA PHE A 118 -12.80 4.59 8.54
C PHE A 118 -12.64 3.40 9.50
N LYS A 119 -11.39 3.00 9.78
CA LYS A 119 -11.05 1.82 10.59
C LYS A 119 -10.15 2.16 11.77
N ARG A 120 -10.22 3.39 12.28
CA ARG A 120 -9.37 3.90 13.37
C ARG A 120 -9.30 2.96 14.57
N GLU A 121 -10.44 2.64 15.17
CA GLU A 121 -10.49 1.79 16.37
C GLU A 121 -9.98 0.38 16.08
N HIS A 122 -10.41 -0.21 14.96
CA HIS A 122 -9.95 -1.54 14.52
C HIS A 122 -8.43 -1.57 14.26
N PHE A 123 -7.86 -0.53 13.65
CA PHE A 123 -6.42 -0.40 13.51
C PHE A 123 -5.73 -0.35 14.87
N LEU A 124 -6.20 0.48 15.81
CA LEU A 124 -5.62 0.59 17.15
C LEU A 124 -5.63 -0.74 17.91
N GLU A 125 -6.68 -1.55 17.73
CA GLU A 125 -6.79 -2.91 18.28
C GLU A 125 -5.81 -3.89 17.61
N ALA A 126 -5.74 -3.90 16.28
CA ALA A 126 -4.89 -4.79 15.49
C ALA A 126 -3.39 -4.45 15.58
N ARG A 127 -3.06 -3.19 15.87
CA ARG A 127 -1.71 -2.60 15.79
C ARG A 127 -0.66 -3.41 16.52
N LYS A 128 -0.96 -3.92 17.72
CA LYS A 128 0.01 -4.67 18.53
C LYS A 128 0.47 -5.96 17.83
N CYS A 129 -0.44 -6.67 17.18
CA CYS A 129 -0.08 -7.86 16.42
C CYS A 129 0.70 -7.49 15.16
N LEU A 130 0.24 -6.47 14.43
CA LEU A 130 0.92 -5.97 13.22
C LEU A 130 2.36 -5.54 13.52
N GLU A 131 2.59 -4.80 14.62
CA GLU A 131 3.91 -4.38 15.09
C GLU A 131 4.80 -5.58 15.42
N LYS A 132 4.23 -6.64 16.03
CA LYS A 132 4.95 -7.86 16.37
C LYS A 132 5.36 -8.67 15.14
N THR A 133 4.51 -8.71 14.11
CA THR A 133 4.71 -9.57 12.94
C THR A 133 5.50 -8.90 11.82
N GLU A 134 5.51 -7.56 11.78
CA GLU A 134 6.09 -6.78 10.69
C GLU A 134 7.51 -7.23 10.29
N PRO A 135 8.48 -7.45 11.19
CA PRO A 135 9.83 -7.81 10.75
C PRO A 135 9.89 -9.16 10.02
N LEU A 136 9.04 -10.11 10.44
CA LEU A 136 8.98 -11.44 9.83
C LEU A 136 8.18 -11.44 8.53
N THR A 137 7.05 -10.73 8.50
CA THR A 137 6.24 -10.61 7.29
C THR A 137 6.99 -9.81 6.22
N PHE A 138 7.71 -8.75 6.61
CA PHE A 138 8.63 -8.03 5.73
C PHE A 138 9.68 -8.99 5.14
N LEU A 139 10.41 -9.74 5.98
CA LEU A 139 11.47 -10.63 5.51
C LEU A 139 10.96 -11.77 4.62
N LYS A 140 9.82 -12.38 4.95
CA LYS A 140 9.31 -13.58 4.25
C LYS A 140 8.42 -13.25 3.06
N CYS A 141 7.61 -12.21 3.15
CA CYS A 141 6.54 -11.93 2.19
C CYS A 141 6.89 -10.82 1.21
N ASP A 142 7.63 -9.78 1.63
CA ASP A 142 7.85 -8.61 0.77
C ASP A 142 8.58 -9.00 -0.53
N GLN A 143 9.73 -9.66 -0.41
CA GLN A 143 10.54 -10.02 -1.57
C GLN A 143 9.83 -11.03 -2.49
N SER A 144 9.19 -12.05 -1.92
CA SER A 144 8.52 -13.10 -2.70
C SER A 144 7.31 -12.53 -3.45
N CYS A 145 6.52 -11.67 -2.81
CA CYS A 145 5.38 -11.01 -3.44
C CYS A 145 5.78 -9.90 -4.41
N HIS A 146 6.91 -9.25 -4.19
CA HIS A 146 7.49 -8.33 -5.18
C HIS A 146 7.87 -9.09 -6.46
N VAL A 147 8.57 -10.21 -6.32
CA VAL A 147 8.91 -11.07 -7.46
C VAL A 147 7.67 -11.57 -8.17
N GLU A 148 6.63 -12.00 -7.43
CA GLU A 148 5.35 -12.42 -7.99
C GLU A 148 4.69 -11.31 -8.84
N ALA A 149 4.58 -10.10 -8.29
CA ALA A 149 4.00 -8.97 -8.99
C ALA A 149 4.76 -8.63 -10.29
N MET A 150 6.08 -8.80 -10.29
CA MET A 150 6.92 -8.47 -11.44
C MET A 150 6.93 -9.54 -12.55
N LYS A 151 6.35 -10.73 -12.35
CA LYS A 151 6.43 -11.83 -13.34
C LYS A 151 5.86 -11.49 -14.72
N ASN A 152 4.80 -10.69 -14.76
CA ASN A 152 4.03 -10.43 -15.98
C ASN A 152 4.11 -8.99 -16.46
N VAL A 153 5.07 -8.21 -15.93
CA VAL A 153 5.14 -6.76 -16.20
C VAL A 153 6.41 -6.40 -16.93
N GLU A 154 6.26 -5.63 -18.01
CA GLU A 154 7.39 -5.11 -18.77
C GLU A 154 8.31 -4.28 -17.89
N LYS A 155 9.63 -4.41 -18.08
CA LYS A 155 10.64 -3.61 -17.39
C LYS A 155 10.56 -2.16 -17.86
N GLN A 156 9.71 -1.38 -17.21
CA GLN A 156 9.52 0.04 -17.45
C GLN A 156 9.77 0.84 -16.15
N GLU A 157 10.05 2.14 -16.30
CA GLU A 157 10.23 3.04 -15.17
C GLU A 157 8.97 3.11 -14.31
N ARG A 158 9.17 3.02 -12.99
CA ARG A 158 8.11 2.99 -11.98
C ARG A 158 7.69 4.40 -11.59
N ALA A 159 6.42 4.56 -11.23
CA ALA A 159 5.94 5.82 -10.68
C ALA A 159 6.41 6.02 -9.22
N THR A 160 6.56 7.29 -8.83
CA THR A 160 6.82 7.67 -7.43
C THR A 160 5.52 7.67 -6.61
N LEU A 161 5.63 7.58 -5.28
CA LEU A 161 4.48 7.63 -4.37
C LEU A 161 3.80 8.99 -4.54
N GLY A 162 2.47 9.03 -4.49
CA GLY A 162 1.71 10.27 -4.69
C GLY A 162 1.92 10.90 -6.07
N LYS A 163 2.25 10.09 -7.10
CA LYS A 163 2.24 10.54 -8.49
C LYS A 163 0.78 10.64 -8.93
N VAL A 164 0.45 11.81 -9.48
CA VAL A 164 -0.81 12.06 -10.15
C VAL A 164 -0.67 11.71 -11.63
N PHE A 165 -1.49 10.77 -12.08
CA PHE A 165 -1.60 10.35 -13.47
C PHE A 165 -2.68 11.13 -14.18
N THR A 166 -2.42 11.40 -15.46
CA THR A 166 -3.39 12.01 -16.37
C THR A 166 -3.81 11.01 -17.44
N LYS A 167 -4.77 11.38 -18.27
CA LYS A 167 -5.28 10.55 -19.38
C LYS A 167 -4.18 10.05 -20.32
N THR A 168 -3.15 10.85 -20.58
CA THR A 168 -2.02 10.47 -21.45
C THR A 168 -1.14 9.39 -20.82
N GLU A 169 -1.16 9.27 -19.49
CA GLU A 169 -0.39 8.30 -18.71
C GLU A 169 -1.26 7.10 -18.26
N LYS A 170 -2.48 6.94 -18.79
CA LYS A 170 -3.43 5.90 -18.34
C LYS A 170 -2.83 4.49 -18.36
N ASN A 171 -2.16 4.10 -19.44
CA ASN A 171 -1.54 2.76 -19.51
C ASN A 171 -0.49 2.53 -18.41
N LYS A 172 0.22 3.59 -18.01
CA LYS A 172 1.18 3.52 -16.91
C LYS A 172 0.44 3.37 -15.57
N TYR A 173 -0.65 4.11 -15.37
CA TYR A 173 -1.50 3.99 -14.19
C TYR A 173 -2.06 2.56 -14.02
N GLU A 174 -2.69 2.01 -15.07
CA GLU A 174 -3.28 0.67 -15.04
C GLU A 174 -2.24 -0.42 -14.73
N ARG A 175 -1.02 -0.27 -15.28
CA ARG A 175 0.09 -1.17 -14.99
C ARG A 175 0.51 -1.10 -13.53
N GLU A 176 0.59 0.09 -12.94
CA GLU A 176 0.91 0.24 -11.52
C GLU A 176 -0.18 -0.33 -10.62
N LEU A 177 -1.45 -0.21 -11.00
CA LEU A 177 -2.57 -0.86 -10.30
C LEU A 177 -2.50 -2.39 -10.37
N ASP A 178 -2.19 -2.96 -11.53
CA ASP A 178 -2.08 -4.43 -11.68
C ASP A 178 -0.96 -5.02 -10.80
N LEU A 179 0.18 -4.31 -10.74
CA LEU A 179 1.29 -4.64 -9.86
C LEU A 179 0.87 -4.58 -8.38
N LEU A 180 0.13 -3.55 -8.02
CA LEU A 180 -0.29 -3.28 -6.66
C LEU A 180 -1.28 -4.34 -6.16
N CYS A 181 -2.32 -4.64 -6.93
CA CYS A 181 -3.29 -5.68 -6.58
C CYS A 181 -2.65 -7.07 -6.54
N THR A 182 -1.72 -7.38 -7.45
CA THR A 182 -0.98 -8.66 -7.40
C THR A 182 -0.16 -8.77 -6.12
N PHE A 183 0.58 -7.72 -5.75
CA PHE A 183 1.34 -7.71 -4.51
C PHE A 183 0.43 -7.83 -3.29
N GLN A 184 -0.65 -7.04 -3.22
CA GLN A 184 -1.58 -7.02 -2.08
C GLN A 184 -2.21 -8.39 -1.86
N SER A 185 -2.66 -9.04 -2.93
CA SER A 185 -3.21 -10.39 -2.88
C SER A 185 -2.18 -11.43 -2.39
N CYS A 186 -0.96 -11.38 -2.93
CA CYS A 186 0.11 -12.27 -2.50
C CYS A 186 0.49 -12.06 -1.03
N TYR A 187 0.69 -10.80 -0.61
CA TYR A 187 1.17 -10.50 0.74
C TYR A 187 0.13 -10.88 1.79
N LYS A 188 -1.16 -10.56 1.54
CA LYS A 188 -2.29 -11.00 2.37
C LYS A 188 -2.31 -12.51 2.59
N GLY A 189 -2.03 -13.28 1.53
CA GLY A 189 -1.93 -14.74 1.64
C GLY A 189 -0.70 -15.20 2.43
N CYS A 190 0.46 -14.59 2.20
CA CYS A 190 1.72 -14.95 2.83
C CYS A 190 1.75 -14.64 4.33
N GLU A 191 1.26 -13.47 4.75
CA GLU A 191 1.33 -13.05 6.14
C GLU A 191 0.41 -13.85 7.07
N GLN A 192 -0.61 -14.51 6.52
CA GLN A 192 -1.67 -15.17 7.27
C GLN A 192 -1.14 -16.16 8.31
N GLU A 193 -0.20 -17.01 7.89
CA GLU A 193 0.38 -18.02 8.78
C GLU A 193 1.32 -17.38 9.82
N ILE A 194 2.09 -16.37 9.42
CA ILE A 194 3.00 -15.65 10.33
C ILE A 194 2.21 -14.98 11.45
N VAL A 195 1.09 -14.32 11.11
CA VAL A 195 0.22 -13.65 12.07
C VAL A 195 -0.44 -14.64 13.04
N ARG A 196 -0.95 -15.77 12.53
CA ARG A 196 -1.57 -16.81 13.36
C ARG A 196 -0.60 -17.48 14.32
N GLU A 197 0.64 -17.70 13.91
CA GLU A 197 1.67 -18.31 14.75
C GLU A 197 2.27 -17.33 15.76
N SER A 198 2.29 -16.03 15.42
CA SER A 198 3.00 -15.03 16.23
C SER A 198 2.11 -14.32 17.24
N CYS A 199 0.80 -14.21 17.03
CA CYS A 199 -0.09 -13.41 17.87
C CYS A 199 -1.10 -14.26 18.65
N GLU A 200 -1.65 -13.70 19.72
CA GLU A 200 -2.81 -14.29 20.39
C GLU A 200 -3.98 -14.37 19.41
N ARG A 201 -4.83 -15.39 19.56
CA ARG A 201 -5.88 -15.71 18.57
C ARG A 201 -6.74 -14.49 18.20
N THR A 202 -7.21 -13.74 19.19
CA THR A 202 -8.07 -12.56 18.97
C THR A 202 -7.31 -11.40 18.31
N GLU A 203 -6.06 -11.17 18.68
CA GLU A 203 -5.20 -10.15 18.06
C GLU A 203 -4.88 -10.52 16.60
N ALA A 204 -4.62 -11.80 16.34
CA ALA A 204 -4.40 -12.35 15.00
C ALA A 204 -5.65 -12.21 14.12
N GLU A 205 -6.81 -12.61 14.62
CA GLU A 205 -8.10 -12.47 13.91
C GLU A 205 -8.39 -11.00 13.56
N SER A 206 -8.16 -10.08 14.51
CA SER A 206 -8.32 -8.65 14.28
C SER A 206 -7.37 -8.10 13.22
N ALA A 207 -6.07 -8.43 13.30
CA ALA A 207 -5.07 -7.99 12.33
C ALA A 207 -5.34 -8.51 10.91
N LEU A 208 -5.64 -9.80 10.78
CA LEU A 208 -5.97 -10.41 9.48
C LEU A 208 -7.24 -9.83 8.88
N LEU A 209 -8.25 -9.54 9.70
CA LEU A 209 -9.47 -8.90 9.23
C LEU A 209 -9.19 -7.48 8.71
N LEU A 210 -8.37 -6.70 9.43
CA LEU A 210 -8.02 -5.34 9.03
C LEU A 210 -7.29 -5.34 7.68
N ILE A 211 -6.26 -6.19 7.52
CA ILE A 211 -5.53 -6.27 6.25
C ILE A 211 -6.44 -6.78 5.13
N SER A 212 -7.28 -7.78 5.40
CA SER A 212 -8.25 -8.25 4.43
C SER A 212 -9.17 -7.11 3.98
N GLN A 213 -9.68 -6.30 4.90
CA GLN A 213 -10.52 -5.15 4.59
C GLN A 213 -9.76 -4.07 3.81
N TYR A 214 -8.51 -3.77 4.16
CA TYR A 214 -7.68 -2.82 3.43
C TYR A 214 -7.57 -3.22 1.96
N VAL A 215 -7.19 -4.49 1.70
CA VAL A 215 -6.99 -5.01 0.35
C VAL A 215 -8.30 -5.02 -0.44
N THR A 216 -9.40 -5.46 0.18
CA THR A 216 -10.70 -5.52 -0.49
C THR A 216 -11.25 -4.13 -0.79
N TRP A 217 -11.23 -3.21 0.18
CA TRP A 217 -11.75 -1.84 -0.01
C TRP A 217 -10.96 -1.08 -1.08
N HIS A 218 -9.63 -1.23 -1.09
CA HIS A 218 -8.80 -0.63 -2.12
C HIS A 218 -9.14 -1.15 -3.51
N ALA A 219 -9.31 -2.47 -3.67
CA ALA A 219 -9.68 -3.06 -4.95
C ALA A 219 -11.11 -2.66 -5.39
N SER A 220 -12.04 -2.51 -4.44
CA SER A 220 -13.40 -2.00 -4.70
C SER A 220 -13.39 -0.55 -5.15
N ASP A 221 -12.61 0.33 -4.51
CA ASP A 221 -12.49 1.74 -4.91
C ASP A 221 -11.93 1.87 -6.34
N ILE A 222 -10.90 1.08 -6.67
CA ILE A 222 -10.37 0.98 -8.04
C ILE A 222 -11.44 0.49 -9.02
N TYR A 223 -12.25 -0.49 -8.65
CA TYR A 223 -13.32 -1.03 -9.49
C TYR A 223 -14.42 0.01 -9.75
N ASP A 224 -14.88 0.69 -8.70
CA ASP A 224 -15.88 1.76 -8.80
C ASP A 224 -15.38 2.90 -9.70
N TRP A 225 -14.10 3.29 -9.54
CA TRP A 225 -13.47 4.25 -10.43
C TRP A 225 -13.51 3.80 -11.90
N HIS A 226 -13.27 2.52 -12.20
CA HIS A 226 -13.33 1.99 -13.56
C HIS A 226 -14.74 1.98 -14.16
N ILE A 227 -15.77 1.74 -13.33
CA ILE A 227 -17.17 1.87 -13.74
C ILE A 227 -17.46 3.33 -14.08
N LEU A 228 -17.17 4.25 -13.16
CA LEU A 228 -17.52 5.66 -13.28
C LEU A 228 -16.78 6.37 -14.42
N SER A 229 -15.59 5.90 -14.77
CA SER A 229 -14.77 6.42 -15.88
C SER A 229 -14.99 5.68 -17.21
N GLU A 230 -15.97 4.79 -17.29
CA GLU A 230 -16.28 3.96 -18.47
C GLU A 230 -15.06 3.18 -19.01
N SER A 231 -14.17 2.78 -18.10
CA SER A 231 -12.88 2.18 -18.42
C SER A 231 -12.76 0.70 -18.05
N MET A 232 -13.86 0.03 -17.73
CA MET A 232 -13.89 -1.38 -17.33
C MET A 232 -13.09 -2.34 -18.24
N LYS A 233 -12.91 -2.03 -19.53
CA LYS A 233 -12.08 -2.83 -20.45
C LYS A 233 -10.58 -2.84 -20.09
N SER A 234 -10.09 -1.84 -19.35
CA SER A 234 -8.72 -1.75 -18.85
C SER A 234 -8.57 -2.17 -17.39
N PHE A 235 -9.66 -2.59 -16.73
CA PHE A 235 -9.63 -2.98 -15.31
C PHE A 235 -8.64 -4.13 -15.07
N PRO A 236 -7.65 -3.97 -14.17
CA PRO A 236 -6.63 -4.99 -13.95
C PRO A 236 -7.19 -6.33 -13.47
N SER A 237 -6.81 -7.42 -14.15
CA SER A 237 -7.26 -8.77 -13.80
C SER A 237 -6.85 -9.21 -12.39
N SER A 238 -5.73 -8.69 -11.88
CA SER A 238 -5.30 -8.92 -10.50
C SER A 238 -6.25 -8.29 -9.48
N CYS A 239 -6.72 -7.05 -9.71
CA CYS A 239 -7.72 -6.40 -8.88
C CYS A 239 -9.08 -7.09 -8.99
N GLN A 240 -9.46 -7.54 -10.19
CA GLN A 240 -10.70 -8.30 -10.42
C GLN A 240 -10.77 -9.56 -9.56
N ARG A 241 -9.66 -10.30 -9.42
CA ARG A 241 -9.60 -11.48 -8.55
C ARG A 241 -9.87 -11.15 -7.08
N ILE A 242 -9.51 -9.96 -6.61
CA ILE A 242 -9.76 -9.51 -5.23
C ILE A 242 -11.25 -9.19 -5.06
N VAL A 243 -11.84 -8.39 -5.96
CA VAL A 243 -13.24 -7.95 -5.88
C VAL A 243 -14.22 -9.12 -6.05
N ILE A 244 -13.93 -10.06 -6.95
CA ILE A 244 -14.79 -11.23 -7.20
C ILE A 244 -14.59 -12.33 -6.15
N SER A 245 -13.48 -12.32 -5.40
CA SER A 245 -13.27 -13.30 -4.34
C SER A 245 -14.26 -13.07 -3.20
N PRO A 246 -15.09 -14.06 -2.84
CA PRO A 246 -16.05 -13.92 -1.76
C PRO A 246 -15.27 -13.84 -0.44
N THR A 247 -15.16 -12.65 0.13
CA THR A 247 -14.70 -12.48 1.52
C THR A 247 -15.71 -11.66 2.31
N ASN A 248 -16.46 -12.39 3.15
CA ASN A 248 -17.14 -12.00 4.38
C ASN A 248 -17.79 -10.61 4.45
N SER A 249 -19.13 -10.61 4.42
CA SER A 249 -20.04 -9.92 5.36
C SER A 249 -19.61 -8.58 5.98
N ASP A 250 -18.94 -7.69 5.23
CA ASP A 250 -18.77 -6.31 5.66
C ASP A 250 -20.03 -5.53 5.24
N PRO A 251 -20.85 -5.05 6.19
CA PRO A 251 -22.06 -4.29 5.88
C PRO A 251 -21.76 -3.01 5.09
N ILE A 252 -20.54 -2.46 5.15
CA ILE A 252 -20.17 -1.27 4.37
C ILE A 252 -20.03 -1.62 2.88
N ILE A 253 -19.51 -2.80 2.55
CA ILE A 253 -19.43 -3.27 1.15
C ILE A 253 -20.83 -3.50 0.56
N ARG A 254 -21.82 -3.89 1.37
CA ARG A 254 -23.22 -3.97 0.92
C ARG A 254 -23.80 -2.60 0.55
N ILE A 255 -23.47 -1.58 1.34
CA ILE A 255 -23.92 -0.19 1.10
C ILE A 255 -23.30 0.36 -0.19
N MET A 256 -22.03 0.08 -0.45
CA MET A 256 -21.34 0.52 -1.67
C MET A 256 -21.83 -0.21 -2.93
N ASN A 257 -22.10 -1.52 -2.85
CA ASN A 257 -22.48 -2.33 -4.01
C ASN A 257 -23.98 -2.31 -4.36
N GLY A 258 -24.83 -1.61 -3.59
CA GLY A 258 -26.27 -1.53 -3.89
C GLY A 258 -26.99 -2.87 -3.95
N ILE A 259 -26.44 -3.91 -3.31
CA ILE A 259 -27.08 -5.22 -3.20
C ILE A 259 -27.89 -5.21 -1.89
N PRO A 260 -29.23 -5.34 -1.94
CA PRO A 260 -30.07 -5.37 -0.73
C PRO A 260 -29.69 -6.51 0.22
#